data_AF-A0A2V9INI1-F1
#
_entry.id   AF-A0A2V9INI1-F1
#
_cell.length_a   1.000
_cell.length_b   1.000
_cell.length_c   1.000
_cell.angle_alpha   90.00
_cell.angle_beta   90.00
_cell.angle_gamma   90.00
#
_symmetry.space_group_name_H-M   'P 1'
#
loop_
_entity.id
_entity.type
_entity.pdbx_description
1 polymer ?
#
loop_
_entity_poly.entity_id
_entity_poly.type
_entity_poly.pdbx_seq_one_letter_code
_entity_poly.pdbx_strand_id
1 'polypeptide(L)'
;NARLFPRVFTLEMQTTNSRRHSMKLTKLFSLGFAALFTLAQIAKSGPPLICHALNIGGAKSLPWSNDVWSLSGKTDYDLSRLVADTLELLAPSTPAIVRMETIRRATLYAQKDQRIAKELLLKLRSRALDSEAKEPALSEAKRRADALAWFDLGYLVEGWEAVVNSNPASGLDGYAWVEKAISLRGPDPEMEFAAALISLEGHHAGHQEHVEKAVAGAKGDSLLATNLATHFSGDKGDTIGAMLGKVATAKN
;
A
#
# COMPACT_ATOMS: atom_id res chain seq x y z
N ASN A 1 68.07 41.93 -34.83
CA ASN A 1 68.61 42.76 -35.93
C ASN A 1 68.89 41.88 -37.14
N ALA A 2 68.77 42.45 -38.34
CA ALA A 2 68.84 41.85 -39.70
C ALA A 2 67.48 41.50 -40.34
N ARG A 3 67.13 42.27 -41.37
CA ARG A 3 66.05 42.03 -42.35
C ARG A 3 66.65 41.31 -43.57
N LEU A 4 65.84 40.62 -44.39
CA LEU A 4 65.89 40.73 -45.87
C LEU A 4 64.77 39.92 -46.56
N PHE A 5 64.04 40.58 -47.47
CA PHE A 5 63.18 40.02 -48.54
C PHE A 5 63.98 40.09 -49.87
N PRO A 6 63.73 39.23 -50.88
CA PRO A 6 62.73 39.45 -51.95
C PRO A 6 61.94 38.16 -52.33
N ARG A 7 60.78 38.11 -53.01
CA ARG A 7 60.04 38.92 -54.03
C ARG A 7 60.26 38.48 -55.50
N VAL A 8 59.36 37.63 -56.02
CA VAL A 8 59.07 37.31 -57.45
C VAL A 8 57.55 36.99 -57.51
N PHE A 9 56.68 37.75 -58.19
CA PHE A 9 56.23 37.62 -59.62
C PHE A 9 55.75 36.19 -59.99
N THR A 10 54.78 35.86 -60.87
CA THR A 10 53.58 36.44 -61.55
C THR A 10 52.90 35.26 -62.32
N LEU A 11 51.66 35.27 -62.85
CA LEU A 11 50.60 36.28 -63.02
C LEU A 11 49.20 35.60 -63.05
N GLU A 12 48.18 36.45 -63.11
CA GLU A 12 46.73 36.30 -63.37
C GLU A 12 46.30 35.58 -64.68
N MET A 13 45.18 34.84 -64.61
CA MET A 13 44.14 34.79 -65.66
C MET A 13 42.82 34.32 -65.01
N GLN A 14 41.94 35.24 -64.60
CA GLN A 14 40.80 35.74 -65.40
C GLN A 14 39.90 34.66 -66.01
N THR A 15 38.68 34.56 -65.47
CA THR A 15 37.50 34.96 -66.27
C THR A 15 36.40 35.49 -65.34
N THR A 16 35.67 36.48 -65.83
CA THR A 16 34.77 37.33 -65.05
C THR A 16 33.30 37.01 -65.35
N ASN A 17 32.41 37.80 -64.74
CA ASN A 17 30.98 37.97 -65.02
C ASN A 17 30.00 36.94 -64.42
N SER A 18 28.82 37.36 -63.96
CA SER A 18 28.40 38.70 -63.49
C SER A 18 27.03 38.59 -62.84
N ARG A 19 26.73 39.49 -61.89
CA ARG A 19 25.47 40.26 -61.74
C ARG A 19 24.13 39.53 -62.01
N ARG A 20 23.11 39.61 -61.16
CA ARG A 20 22.78 40.64 -60.14
C ARG A 20 21.51 40.23 -59.37
N HIS A 21 21.09 41.11 -58.45
CA HIS A 21 19.83 41.10 -57.69
C HIS A 21 19.80 40.10 -56.52
N SER A 22 20.23 40.45 -55.30
CA SER A 22 19.88 41.59 -54.41
C SER A 22 18.65 41.31 -53.54
N MET A 23 18.85 41.57 -52.24
CA MET A 23 17.87 41.90 -51.20
C MET A 23 17.10 40.78 -50.48
N LYS A 24 17.40 40.74 -49.16
CA LYS A 24 16.49 40.55 -48.00
C LYS A 24 16.30 39.13 -47.43
N LEU A 25 17.17 38.83 -46.45
CA LEU A 25 16.80 38.72 -45.03
C LEU A 25 15.64 37.76 -44.66
N THR A 26 15.96 36.49 -44.38
CA THR A 26 15.05 35.55 -43.71
C THR A 26 15.75 34.70 -42.64
N LYS A 27 15.67 35.22 -41.41
CA LYS A 27 15.58 34.55 -40.09
C LYS A 27 15.94 33.05 -39.97
N LEU A 28 17.00 32.80 -39.20
CA LEU A 28 17.03 31.96 -37.99
C LEU A 28 16.16 30.68 -37.96
N PHE A 29 16.81 29.52 -38.00
CA PHE A 29 16.31 28.26 -37.43
C PHE A 29 17.42 27.61 -36.58
N SER A 30 17.50 28.01 -35.30
CA SER A 30 18.27 27.28 -34.29
C SER A 30 17.31 26.37 -33.53
N LEU A 31 17.49 25.05 -33.64
CA LEU A 31 16.60 24.08 -33.01
C LEU A 31 16.63 24.24 -31.48
N GLY A 32 15.45 24.42 -30.88
CA GLY A 32 15.30 24.48 -29.43
C GLY A 32 15.27 23.07 -28.82
N PHE A 33 16.19 22.80 -27.90
CA PHE A 33 16.14 21.63 -27.03
C PHE A 33 15.55 22.04 -25.67
N ALA A 34 14.26 22.40 -25.68
CA ALA A 34 13.53 22.75 -24.46
C ALA A 34 13.13 21.46 -23.72
N ALA A 35 13.57 21.31 -22.47
CA ALA A 35 13.46 20.08 -21.72
C ALA A 35 12.00 19.63 -21.51
N LEU A 36 11.68 18.39 -21.90
CA LEU A 36 10.54 17.68 -21.34
C LEU A 36 10.86 17.30 -19.88
N PHE A 37 10.50 18.17 -18.95
CA PHE A 37 10.26 17.74 -17.58
C PHE A 37 8.97 16.92 -17.58
N THR A 38 9.09 15.60 -17.75
CA THR A 38 8.00 14.69 -17.37
C THR A 38 7.81 14.81 -15.87
N LEU A 39 6.75 15.52 -15.44
CA LEU A 39 6.26 15.40 -14.08
C LEU A 39 5.81 13.95 -13.89
N ALA A 40 6.69 13.13 -13.33
CA ALA A 40 6.30 11.88 -12.70
C ALA A 40 5.29 12.27 -11.61
N GLN A 41 4.01 12.13 -11.93
CA GLN A 41 2.96 12.17 -10.93
C GLN A 41 3.25 10.99 -10.00
N ILE A 42 3.86 11.28 -8.86
CA ILE A 42 3.86 10.34 -7.75
C ILE A 42 2.38 10.19 -7.41
N ALA A 43 1.77 9.13 -7.94
CA ALA A 43 0.42 8.77 -7.59
C ALA A 43 0.40 8.66 -6.08
N LYS A 44 -0.28 9.60 -5.41
CA LYS A 44 -0.44 9.57 -3.97
C LYS A 44 -1.24 8.31 -3.68
N SER A 45 -0.53 7.25 -3.32
CA SER A 45 -1.12 5.94 -3.03
C SER A 45 -2.22 6.21 -2.03
N GLY A 46 -3.45 5.84 -2.40
CA GLY A 46 -4.55 5.94 -1.47
C GLY A 46 -4.31 5.04 -0.26
N PRO A 47 -5.19 5.11 0.74
CA PRO A 47 -4.99 4.50 2.04
C PRO A 47 -4.40 3.08 1.98
N PRO A 48 -3.27 2.83 2.66
CA PRO A 48 -2.44 1.65 2.43
C PRO A 48 -3.19 0.35 2.71
N LEU A 49 -4.14 0.40 3.65
CA LEU A 49 -5.04 -0.69 4.02
C LEU A 49 -5.93 -1.18 2.86
N ILE A 50 -6.23 -0.31 1.89
CA ILE A 50 -7.18 -0.59 0.79
C ILE A 50 -6.50 -0.68 -0.57
N CYS A 51 -5.56 0.22 -0.85
CA CYS A 51 -4.98 0.36 -2.18
C CYS A 51 -4.00 -0.76 -2.57
N HIS A 52 -3.41 -1.46 -1.61
CA HIS A 52 -2.47 -2.55 -1.87
C HIS A 52 -3.05 -3.88 -1.39
N ALA A 53 -3.03 -4.90 -2.26
CA ALA A 53 -3.43 -6.24 -1.88
C ALA A 53 -2.40 -6.87 -0.93
N LEU A 54 -2.90 -7.66 0.02
CA LEU A 54 -2.08 -8.49 0.88
C LEU A 54 -1.89 -9.86 0.25
N ASN A 55 -0.65 -10.35 0.23
CA ASN A 55 -0.34 -11.70 -0.19
C ASN A 55 -0.85 -12.67 0.88
N ILE A 56 -1.76 -13.56 0.50
CA ILE A 56 -2.36 -14.60 1.34
C ILE A 56 -1.98 -16.03 0.88
N GLY A 57 -1.01 -16.14 -0.02
CA GLY A 57 -0.62 -17.41 -0.66
C GLY A 57 -1.82 -18.04 -1.38
N GLY A 58 -2.06 -19.32 -1.09
CA GLY A 58 -3.22 -20.07 -1.60
C GLY A 58 -4.47 -20.04 -0.71
N ALA A 59 -4.54 -19.18 0.31
CA ALA A 59 -5.68 -19.16 1.24
C ALA A 59 -6.98 -18.69 0.56
N LYS A 60 -8.12 -19.29 0.96
CA LYS A 60 -9.46 -18.85 0.51
C LYS A 60 -9.77 -17.47 1.11
N SER A 61 -10.25 -16.56 0.27
CA SER A 61 -10.82 -15.28 0.65
C SER A 61 -11.99 -14.96 -0.29
N LEU A 62 -12.59 -13.77 -0.18
CA LEU A 62 -13.64 -13.32 -1.09
C LEU A 62 -13.13 -13.36 -2.54
N PRO A 63 -13.99 -13.68 -3.53
CA PRO A 63 -13.58 -13.70 -4.94
C PRO A 63 -12.97 -12.36 -5.34
N TRP A 64 -11.90 -12.38 -6.15
CA TRP A 64 -11.22 -11.18 -6.62
C TRP A 64 -10.91 -11.31 -8.11
N SER A 65 -10.63 -10.19 -8.77
CA SER A 65 -9.97 -10.19 -10.08
C SER A 65 -8.49 -10.50 -9.90
N ASN A 66 -7.81 -10.97 -10.96
CA ASN A 66 -6.38 -11.31 -10.87
C ASN A 66 -5.47 -10.06 -10.94
N ASP A 67 -6.06 -8.87 -11.09
CA ASP A 67 -5.35 -7.61 -11.23
C ASP A 67 -5.00 -7.04 -9.84
N VAL A 68 -3.71 -7.10 -9.49
CA VAL A 68 -3.17 -6.68 -8.18
C VAL A 68 -3.52 -5.22 -7.81
N TRP A 69 -3.72 -4.38 -8.82
CA TRP A 69 -4.05 -2.95 -8.69
C TRP A 69 -5.56 -2.67 -8.78
N SER A 70 -6.40 -3.67 -9.00
CA SER A 70 -7.84 -3.45 -9.09
C SER A 70 -8.42 -3.12 -7.73
N LEU A 71 -8.99 -1.92 -7.61
CA LEU A 71 -9.89 -1.53 -6.51
C LEU A 71 -11.33 -2.07 -6.73
N SER A 72 -11.54 -2.84 -7.80
CA SER A 72 -12.78 -3.52 -8.11
C SER A 72 -12.63 -5.03 -8.00
N GLY A 73 -13.42 -5.63 -7.10
CA GLY A 73 -13.61 -7.07 -7.08
C GLY A 73 -14.31 -7.59 -8.34
N LYS A 74 -14.58 -8.89 -8.37
CA LYS A 74 -15.33 -9.53 -9.44
C LYS A 74 -16.67 -8.81 -9.71
N THR A 75 -16.97 -8.58 -10.98
CA THR A 75 -18.18 -7.86 -11.41
C THR A 75 -19.45 -8.73 -11.34
N ASP A 76 -19.28 -10.05 -11.34
CA ASP A 76 -20.32 -11.08 -11.23
C ASP A 76 -20.56 -11.56 -9.78
N TYR A 77 -19.92 -10.94 -8.77
CA TYR A 77 -20.13 -11.31 -7.37
C TYR A 77 -21.48 -10.81 -6.83
N ASP A 78 -22.28 -11.73 -6.28
CA ASP A 78 -23.54 -11.43 -5.62
C ASP A 78 -23.32 -10.72 -4.27
N LEU A 79 -23.50 -9.40 -4.27
CA LEU A 79 -23.35 -8.56 -3.09
C LEU A 79 -24.28 -8.96 -1.93
N SER A 80 -25.43 -9.60 -2.19
CA SER A 80 -26.34 -10.04 -1.11
C SER A 80 -25.72 -11.08 -0.19
N ARG A 81 -24.69 -11.80 -0.67
CA ARG A 81 -23.92 -12.77 0.12
C ARG A 81 -22.77 -12.16 0.92
N LEU A 82 -22.38 -10.90 0.64
CA LEU A 82 -21.12 -10.33 1.10
C LEU A 82 -20.89 -10.49 2.60
N VAL A 83 -21.90 -10.16 3.42
CA VAL A 83 -21.82 -10.22 4.87
C VAL A 83 -21.65 -11.66 5.37
N ALA A 84 -22.41 -12.61 4.80
CA ALA A 84 -22.37 -14.02 5.18
C ALA A 84 -21.04 -14.66 4.78
N ASP A 85 -20.62 -14.50 3.52
CA ASP A 85 -19.35 -15.04 3.01
C ASP A 85 -18.15 -14.44 3.78
N THR A 86 -18.19 -13.14 4.12
CA THR A 86 -17.14 -12.49 4.94
C THR A 86 -17.05 -13.11 6.33
N LEU A 87 -18.17 -13.30 7.02
CA LEU A 87 -18.18 -13.88 8.37
C LEU A 87 -17.73 -15.36 8.38
N GLU A 88 -18.06 -16.13 7.34
CA GLU A 88 -17.56 -17.50 7.14
C GLU A 88 -16.03 -17.52 7.00
N LEU A 89 -15.48 -16.64 6.16
CA LEU A 89 -14.04 -16.55 5.91
C LEU A 89 -13.25 -16.06 7.13
N LEU A 90 -13.89 -15.31 8.04
CA LEU A 90 -13.32 -14.88 9.32
C LEU A 90 -13.47 -15.92 10.45
N ALA A 91 -13.76 -17.19 10.13
CA ALA A 91 -13.81 -18.31 11.09
C ALA A 91 -12.55 -18.39 11.99
N PRO A 92 -12.61 -18.87 13.25
CA PRO A 92 -11.53 -18.72 14.24
C PRO A 92 -10.13 -19.19 13.83
N SER A 93 -10.03 -20.19 12.94
CA SER A 93 -8.76 -20.74 12.43
C SER A 93 -8.08 -19.88 11.36
N THR A 94 -8.75 -18.87 10.80
CA THR A 94 -8.18 -18.01 9.76
C THR A 94 -7.04 -17.14 10.32
N PRO A 95 -5.83 -17.14 9.71
CA PRO A 95 -4.71 -16.26 10.09
C PRO A 95 -5.07 -14.77 9.95
N ALA A 96 -4.44 -13.89 10.73
CA ALA A 96 -4.74 -12.46 10.70
C ALA A 96 -4.42 -11.82 9.35
N ILE A 97 -3.38 -12.26 8.64
CA ILE A 97 -3.08 -11.75 7.29
C ILE A 97 -4.16 -12.09 6.26
N VAL A 98 -4.79 -13.26 6.40
CA VAL A 98 -5.93 -13.69 5.56
C VAL A 98 -7.21 -12.93 5.93
N ARG A 99 -7.38 -12.58 7.22
CA ARG A 99 -8.48 -11.71 7.68
C ARG A 99 -8.36 -10.32 7.09
N MET A 100 -7.18 -9.71 7.17
CA MET A 100 -6.92 -8.38 6.63
C MET A 100 -7.26 -8.28 5.14
N GLU A 101 -6.79 -9.22 4.30
CA GLU A 101 -7.14 -9.25 2.88
C GLU A 101 -8.65 -9.48 2.65
N THR A 102 -9.27 -10.35 3.46
CA THR A 102 -10.72 -10.61 3.38
C THR A 102 -11.52 -9.36 3.70
N ILE A 103 -11.14 -8.61 4.75
CA ILE A 103 -11.77 -7.35 5.15
C ILE A 103 -11.54 -6.27 4.09
N ARG A 104 -10.32 -6.16 3.53
CA ARG A 104 -10.01 -5.26 2.42
C ARG A 104 -10.92 -5.49 1.21
N ARG A 105 -11.08 -6.76 0.79
CA ARG A 105 -12.00 -7.13 -0.29
C ARG A 105 -13.45 -6.83 0.09
N ALA A 106 -13.85 -7.12 1.33
CA ALA A 106 -15.20 -6.88 1.81
C ALA A 106 -15.55 -5.38 1.76
N THR A 107 -14.64 -4.52 2.21
CA THR A 107 -14.72 -3.06 2.06
C THR A 107 -14.91 -2.61 0.62
N LEU A 108 -14.09 -3.12 -0.30
CA LEU A 108 -14.15 -2.74 -1.72
C LEU A 108 -15.39 -3.28 -2.46
N TYR A 109 -16.07 -4.29 -1.92
CA TYR A 109 -17.43 -4.65 -2.34
C TYR A 109 -18.49 -3.76 -1.69
N ALA A 110 -18.40 -3.54 -0.38
CA ALA A 110 -19.37 -2.80 0.42
C ALA A 110 -19.47 -1.31 0.06
N GLN A 111 -18.41 -0.68 -0.47
CA GLN A 111 -18.45 0.71 -0.96
C GLN A 111 -19.58 0.98 -1.98
N LYS A 112 -20.04 -0.07 -2.68
CA LYS A 112 -21.10 -0.01 -3.69
C LYS A 112 -22.52 0.06 -3.10
N ASP A 113 -22.71 -0.36 -1.85
CA ASP A 113 -24.01 -0.35 -1.16
C ASP A 113 -23.86 -0.03 0.33
N GLN A 114 -24.33 1.17 0.71
CA GLN A 114 -24.29 1.68 2.08
C GLN A 114 -25.09 0.83 3.08
N ARG A 115 -26.13 0.11 2.64
CA ARG A 115 -26.88 -0.81 3.51
C ARG A 115 -26.02 -2.01 3.89
N ILE A 116 -25.31 -2.58 2.92
CA ILE A 116 -24.43 -3.74 3.11
C ILE A 116 -23.21 -3.34 3.94
N ALA A 117 -22.61 -2.17 3.70
CA ALA A 117 -21.56 -1.61 4.56
C ALA A 117 -22.04 -1.50 6.02
N LYS A 118 -23.19 -0.87 6.25
CA LYS A 118 -23.76 -0.75 7.60
C LYS A 118 -24.08 -2.11 8.24
N GLU A 119 -24.57 -3.07 7.48
CA GLU A 119 -24.83 -4.42 8.00
C GLU A 119 -23.54 -5.14 8.42
N LEU A 120 -22.49 -5.09 7.58
CA LEU A 120 -21.20 -5.67 7.89
C LEU A 120 -20.60 -5.10 9.19
N LEU A 121 -20.70 -3.78 9.39
CA LEU A 121 -20.28 -3.10 10.62
C LEU A 121 -21.00 -3.66 11.85
N LEU A 122 -22.33 -3.72 11.77
CA LEU A 122 -23.17 -4.12 12.89
C LEU A 122 -22.96 -5.59 13.25
N LYS A 123 -22.73 -6.46 12.27
CA LYS A 123 -22.42 -7.88 12.49
C LYS A 123 -21.05 -8.09 13.15
N LEU A 124 -20.01 -7.41 12.66
CA LEU A 124 -18.67 -7.50 13.26
C LEU A 124 -18.65 -6.86 14.66
N ARG A 125 -19.37 -5.74 14.86
CA ARG A 125 -19.54 -5.12 16.18
C ARG A 125 -20.30 -6.01 17.16
N SER A 126 -21.38 -6.67 16.73
CA SER A 126 -22.08 -7.66 17.56
C SER A 126 -21.11 -8.75 17.98
N ARG A 127 -20.39 -9.37 17.02
CA ARG A 127 -19.42 -10.43 17.30
C ARG A 127 -18.33 -10.02 18.30
N ALA A 128 -17.85 -8.77 18.26
CA ALA A 128 -16.90 -8.24 19.23
C ALA A 128 -17.52 -8.09 20.64
N LEU A 129 -18.72 -7.51 20.75
CA LEU A 129 -19.42 -7.33 22.03
C LEU A 129 -19.88 -8.66 22.65
N ASP A 130 -20.38 -9.58 21.82
CA ASP A 130 -20.80 -10.95 22.19
C ASP A 130 -19.63 -11.83 22.66
N SER A 131 -18.39 -11.41 22.38
CA SER A 131 -17.16 -12.05 22.85
C SER A 131 -16.79 -11.59 24.26
N GLU A 132 -16.95 -10.29 24.54
CA GLU A 132 -16.63 -9.61 25.80
C GLU A 132 -17.64 -9.91 26.91
N ALA A 133 -18.93 -10.03 26.59
CA ALA A 133 -20.01 -10.28 27.56
C ALA A 133 -20.00 -11.68 28.24
N LYS A 134 -18.90 -12.45 28.16
CA LYS A 134 -18.80 -13.86 28.59
C LYS A 134 -17.57 -14.11 29.47
N GLU A 135 -17.66 -13.66 30.72
CA GLU A 135 -16.70 -13.78 31.83
C GLU A 135 -17.00 -15.00 32.75
N PRO A 136 -16.14 -15.41 33.72
CA PRO A 136 -14.72 -15.10 33.93
C PRO A 136 -13.87 -16.37 34.17
N ALA A 137 -13.43 -17.03 33.10
CA ALA A 137 -12.35 -18.04 33.12
C ALA A 137 -11.99 -18.38 31.66
N LEU A 138 -11.54 -17.38 30.90
CA LEU A 138 -11.30 -17.57 29.47
C LEU A 138 -10.24 -18.65 29.24
N SER A 139 -10.62 -19.73 28.57
CA SER A 139 -9.63 -20.63 27.95
C SER A 139 -8.80 -19.83 26.94
N GLU A 140 -7.57 -20.25 26.69
CA GLU A 140 -6.70 -19.55 25.76
C GLU A 140 -7.32 -19.44 24.35
N ALA A 141 -8.03 -20.48 23.91
CA ALA A 141 -8.80 -20.48 22.69
C ALA A 141 -9.90 -19.41 22.67
N LYS A 142 -10.60 -19.17 23.80
CA LYS A 142 -11.62 -18.11 23.89
C LYS A 142 -10.96 -16.72 23.85
N ARG A 143 -9.89 -16.46 24.61
CA ARG A 143 -9.14 -15.18 24.51
C ARG A 143 -8.70 -14.89 23.07
N ARG A 144 -8.13 -15.88 22.39
CA ARG A 144 -7.70 -15.78 20.98
C ARG A 144 -8.88 -15.47 20.03
N ALA A 145 -10.07 -16.03 20.28
CA ALA A 145 -11.27 -15.76 19.48
C ALA A 145 -11.89 -14.37 19.78
N ASP A 146 -11.91 -13.96 21.03
CA ASP A 146 -12.39 -12.64 21.46
C ASP A 146 -11.48 -11.54 20.88
N ALA A 147 -10.15 -11.72 20.96
CA ALA A 147 -9.17 -10.84 20.32
C ALA A 147 -9.38 -10.73 18.80
N LEU A 148 -9.62 -11.85 18.11
CA LEU A 148 -9.91 -11.85 16.67
C LEU A 148 -11.18 -11.08 16.30
N ALA A 149 -12.19 -11.05 17.17
CA ALA A 149 -13.41 -10.28 16.92
C ALA A 149 -13.15 -8.77 17.02
N TRP A 150 -12.34 -8.34 18.00
CA TRP A 150 -11.89 -6.94 18.10
C TRP A 150 -10.97 -6.54 16.94
N PHE A 151 -10.07 -7.43 16.52
CA PHE A 151 -9.20 -7.22 15.36
C PHE A 151 -9.99 -7.02 14.07
N ASP A 152 -10.92 -7.94 13.77
CA ASP A 152 -11.72 -7.90 12.54
C ASP A 152 -12.57 -6.62 12.47
N LEU A 153 -13.06 -6.14 13.62
CA LEU A 153 -13.82 -4.89 13.73
C LEU A 153 -12.91 -3.66 13.56
N GLY A 154 -11.78 -3.59 14.28
CA GLY A 154 -10.86 -2.45 14.21
C GLY A 154 -10.30 -2.25 12.81
N TYR A 155 -9.82 -3.32 12.17
CA TYR A 155 -9.27 -3.27 10.81
C TYR A 155 -10.31 -2.85 9.75
N LEU A 156 -11.59 -3.18 9.94
CA LEU A 156 -12.69 -2.72 9.08
C LEU A 156 -12.91 -1.20 9.18
N VAL A 157 -12.91 -0.67 10.40
CA VAL A 157 -13.13 0.77 10.68
C VAL A 157 -12.07 1.62 9.97
N GLU A 158 -10.80 1.28 10.20
CA GLU A 158 -9.65 1.96 9.57
C GLU A 158 -9.69 1.81 8.03
N GLY A 159 -10.11 0.64 7.55
CA GLY A 159 -10.32 0.41 6.11
C GLY A 159 -11.46 1.25 5.48
N TRP A 160 -12.35 1.87 6.25
CA TRP A 160 -13.48 2.65 5.72
C TRP A 160 -13.36 4.15 5.79
N GLU A 161 -12.55 4.68 6.72
CA GLU A 161 -12.05 6.07 6.68
C GLU A 161 -11.54 6.42 5.26
N ALA A 162 -10.96 5.41 4.61
CA ALA A 162 -10.31 5.48 3.31
C ALA A 162 -11.20 5.68 2.07
N VAL A 163 -12.38 5.04 2.02
CA VAL A 163 -13.09 4.79 0.73
C VAL A 163 -14.61 4.89 0.76
N VAL A 164 -15.23 5.07 1.93
CA VAL A 164 -16.71 5.09 2.03
C VAL A 164 -17.21 6.53 2.16
N ASN A 165 -17.81 7.07 1.08
CA ASN A 165 -18.35 8.44 1.01
C ASN A 165 -19.35 8.84 2.11
N SER A 166 -19.88 7.85 2.85
CA SER A 166 -20.70 8.05 4.05
C SER A 166 -20.30 7.03 5.10
N ASN A 167 -19.01 7.03 5.47
CA ASN A 167 -18.39 6.05 6.37
C ASN A 167 -19.26 5.78 7.61
N PRO A 168 -19.89 4.58 7.72
CA PRO A 168 -20.76 4.26 8.85
C PRO A 168 -19.97 4.06 10.16
N ALA A 169 -18.65 4.02 10.09
CA ALA A 169 -17.72 3.96 11.22
C ALA A 169 -17.09 5.32 11.59
N SER A 170 -17.51 6.43 10.99
CA SER A 170 -16.96 7.76 11.29
C SER A 170 -17.00 8.08 12.80
N GLY A 171 -15.85 8.45 13.36
CA GLY A 171 -15.69 8.74 14.79
C GLY A 171 -15.54 7.51 15.70
N LEU A 172 -15.32 6.31 15.12
CA LEU A 172 -14.85 5.14 15.85
C LEU A 172 -13.32 5.06 15.77
N ASP A 173 -12.68 4.66 16.86
CA ASP A 173 -11.23 4.45 16.92
C ASP A 173 -10.94 2.95 16.67
N GLY A 174 -10.65 2.60 15.41
CA GLY A 174 -10.37 1.23 15.01
C GLY A 174 -8.97 0.78 15.42
N TYR A 175 -7.99 1.69 15.39
CA TYR A 175 -6.63 1.48 15.87
C TYR A 175 -6.62 1.03 17.35
N ALA A 176 -7.33 1.72 18.25
CA ALA A 176 -7.45 1.31 19.65
C ALA A 176 -8.11 -0.08 19.83
N TRP A 177 -8.98 -0.50 18.91
CA TRP A 177 -9.55 -1.85 18.90
C TRP A 177 -8.57 -2.92 18.38
N VAL A 178 -7.65 -2.56 17.49
CA VAL A 178 -6.52 -3.42 17.09
C VAL A 178 -5.51 -3.55 18.24
N GLU A 179 -5.17 -2.46 18.94
CA GLU A 179 -4.34 -2.52 20.16
C GLU A 179 -5.00 -3.38 21.26
N LYS A 180 -6.31 -3.22 21.48
CA LYS A 180 -7.10 -4.11 22.36
C LYS A 180 -6.98 -5.57 21.93
N ALA A 181 -7.12 -5.86 20.64
CA ALA A 181 -6.97 -7.23 20.13
C ALA A 181 -5.58 -7.83 20.39
N ILE A 182 -4.52 -7.08 20.13
CA ILE A 182 -3.13 -7.48 20.40
C ILE A 182 -2.97 -7.80 21.91
N SER A 183 -3.41 -6.91 22.79
CA SER A 183 -3.30 -7.12 24.25
C SER A 183 -4.07 -8.36 24.75
N LEU A 184 -5.23 -8.68 24.16
CA LEU A 184 -6.02 -9.87 24.49
C LEU A 184 -5.42 -11.18 23.97
N ARG A 185 -4.72 -11.12 22.82
CA ARG A 185 -4.13 -12.29 22.15
C ARG A 185 -2.75 -12.66 22.68
N GLY A 186 -2.00 -11.67 23.17
CA GLY A 186 -0.56 -11.78 23.36
C GLY A 186 0.21 -11.58 22.05
N PRO A 187 1.52 -11.86 22.02
CA PRO A 187 2.38 -11.56 20.87
C PRO A 187 1.89 -12.22 19.57
N ASP A 188 1.40 -11.40 18.63
CA ASP A 188 0.98 -11.84 17.29
C ASP A 188 1.59 -10.92 16.20
N PRO A 189 2.62 -11.39 15.49
CA PRO A 189 3.35 -10.59 14.50
C PRO A 189 2.50 -10.11 13.31
N GLU A 190 1.43 -10.84 12.94
CA GLU A 190 0.54 -10.43 11.86
C GLU A 190 -0.40 -9.29 12.32
N MET A 191 -0.82 -9.29 13.60
CA MET A 191 -1.58 -8.17 14.17
C MET A 191 -0.71 -6.93 14.39
N GLU A 192 0.53 -7.11 14.82
CA GLU A 192 1.51 -6.01 14.91
C GLU A 192 1.77 -5.40 13.52
N PHE A 193 1.85 -6.22 12.46
CA PHE A 193 1.90 -5.72 11.09
C PHE A 193 0.64 -4.91 10.69
N ALA A 194 -0.56 -5.34 11.11
CA ALA A 194 -1.79 -4.58 10.90
C ALA A 194 -1.74 -3.18 11.55
N ALA A 195 -1.32 -3.11 12.81
CA ALA A 195 -1.16 -1.86 13.54
C ALA A 195 -0.08 -0.97 12.91
N ALA A 196 1.00 -1.55 12.38
CA ALA A 196 2.02 -0.84 11.61
C ALA A 196 1.49 -0.24 10.29
N LEU A 197 0.54 -0.91 9.61
CA LEU A 197 -0.12 -0.39 8.41
C LEU A 197 -1.09 0.75 8.72
N ILE A 198 -1.92 0.61 9.75
CA ILE A 198 -2.89 1.64 10.19
C ILE A 198 -2.14 2.92 10.57
N SER A 199 -1.05 2.78 11.32
CA SER A 199 -0.19 3.88 11.79
C SER A 199 0.66 4.56 10.69
N LEU A 200 0.47 4.23 9.40
CA LEU A 200 1.11 4.96 8.30
C LEU A 200 0.45 6.31 8.00
N GLU A 201 -0.88 6.42 8.14
CA GLU A 201 -1.62 7.63 7.75
C GLU A 201 -1.91 8.59 8.91
N GLY A 202 -1.93 8.08 10.14
CA GLY A 202 -2.00 8.89 11.36
C GLY A 202 -0.64 9.07 12.04
N HIS A 203 -0.51 10.10 12.87
CA HIS A 203 0.70 10.35 13.69
C HIS A 203 0.75 9.44 14.94
N HIS A 204 0.51 8.14 14.77
CA HIS A 204 0.51 7.19 15.90
C HIS A 204 1.95 6.88 16.31
N ALA A 205 2.32 7.25 17.54
CA ALA A 205 3.68 7.11 18.05
C ALA A 205 4.18 5.65 18.09
N GLY A 206 3.27 4.66 18.12
CA GLY A 206 3.58 3.23 18.16
C GLY A 206 4.07 2.62 16.85
N HIS A 207 4.04 3.33 15.71
CA HIS A 207 4.35 2.77 14.38
C HIS A 207 5.65 1.96 14.34
N GLN A 208 6.76 2.50 14.87
CA GLN A 208 8.05 1.82 14.84
C GLN A 208 8.06 0.57 15.73
N GLU A 209 7.40 0.60 16.89
CA GLU A 209 7.33 -0.55 17.80
C GLU A 209 6.56 -1.72 17.16
N HIS A 210 5.43 -1.42 16.50
CA HIS A 210 4.65 -2.40 15.74
C HIS A 210 5.47 -3.02 14.59
N VAL A 211 6.20 -2.20 13.83
CA VAL A 211 7.11 -2.66 12.78
C VAL A 211 8.18 -3.60 13.35
N GLU A 212 8.84 -3.24 14.44
CA GLU A 212 9.91 -4.05 15.04
C GLU A 212 9.39 -5.41 15.53
N LYS A 213 8.21 -5.45 16.18
CA LYS A 213 7.58 -6.70 16.62
C LYS A 213 7.15 -7.59 15.45
N ALA A 214 6.56 -7.00 14.40
CA ALA A 214 6.18 -7.73 13.19
C ALA A 214 7.41 -8.36 12.50
N VAL A 215 8.49 -7.59 12.35
CA VAL A 215 9.75 -8.06 11.75
C VAL A 215 10.43 -9.14 12.59
N ALA A 216 10.42 -9.01 13.93
CA ALA A 216 10.95 -10.05 14.81
C ALA A 216 10.22 -11.40 14.65
N GLY A 217 8.90 -11.36 14.44
CA GLY A 217 8.06 -12.54 14.23
C GLY A 217 8.10 -13.13 12.83
N ALA A 218 8.44 -12.36 11.81
CA ALA A 218 8.56 -12.83 10.41
C ALA A 218 9.70 -13.86 10.19
N LYS A 219 10.53 -14.14 11.21
CA LYS A 219 11.67 -15.07 11.18
C LYS A 219 11.26 -16.55 11.10
N GLY A 220 10.70 -16.93 9.96
CA GLY A 220 10.20 -18.28 9.66
C GLY A 220 8.92 -18.29 8.84
N ASP A 221 8.26 -17.14 8.69
CA ASP A 221 7.09 -16.98 7.84
C ASP A 221 7.43 -16.14 6.59
N SER A 222 7.50 -16.82 5.45
CA SER A 222 7.73 -16.16 4.15
C SER A 222 6.56 -15.27 3.73
N LEU A 223 5.35 -15.51 4.24
CA LEU A 223 4.16 -14.74 3.88
C LEU A 223 4.17 -13.38 4.57
N LEU A 224 4.33 -13.33 5.89
CA LEU A 224 4.50 -12.08 6.63
C LEU A 224 5.74 -11.31 6.14
N ALA A 225 6.89 -11.96 5.94
CA ALA A 225 8.09 -11.32 5.42
C ALA A 225 7.88 -10.69 4.03
N THR A 226 7.14 -11.36 3.13
CA THR A 226 6.79 -10.81 1.81
C THR A 226 5.92 -9.57 1.94
N ASN A 227 4.87 -9.61 2.78
CA ASN A 227 3.98 -8.47 2.96
C ASN A 227 4.69 -7.27 3.61
N LEU A 228 5.55 -7.50 4.61
CA LEU A 228 6.40 -6.46 5.20
C LEU A 228 7.28 -5.77 4.15
N ALA A 229 7.92 -6.54 3.26
CA ALA A 229 8.72 -5.99 2.18
C ALA A 229 7.88 -5.19 1.17
N THR A 230 6.74 -5.74 0.73
CA THR A 230 5.86 -5.08 -0.26
C THR A 230 5.26 -3.77 0.26
N HIS A 231 4.75 -3.75 1.50
CA HIS A 231 3.96 -2.62 2.01
C HIS A 231 4.80 -1.49 2.64
N PHE A 232 6.07 -1.74 2.96
CA PHE A 232 6.97 -0.70 3.51
C PHE A 232 8.11 -0.27 2.58
N SER A 233 8.17 -0.76 1.34
CA SER A 233 9.18 -0.41 0.32
C SER A 233 9.38 1.12 0.15
N GLY A 234 10.61 1.60 0.39
CA GLY A 234 11.02 3.02 0.46
C GLY A 234 12.24 3.19 1.39
N ASP A 235 12.56 4.41 1.86
CA ASP A 235 13.62 4.62 2.88
C ASP A 235 13.41 3.75 4.15
N LYS A 236 12.13 3.57 4.53
CA LYS A 236 11.72 2.63 5.57
C LYS A 236 11.92 1.16 5.15
N GLY A 237 11.64 0.82 3.89
CA GLY A 237 11.69 -0.55 3.35
C GLY A 237 13.09 -1.12 3.20
N ASP A 238 14.06 -0.31 2.79
CA ASP A 238 15.48 -0.68 2.84
C ASP A 238 15.91 -0.95 4.30
N THR A 239 15.35 -0.19 5.24
CA THR A 239 15.51 -0.44 6.68
C THR A 239 14.82 -1.74 7.11
N ILE A 240 13.62 -2.07 6.63
CA ILE A 240 12.94 -3.36 6.88
C ILE A 240 13.76 -4.54 6.34
N GLY A 241 14.29 -4.43 5.12
CA GLY A 241 15.17 -5.46 4.54
C GLY A 241 16.42 -5.69 5.39
N ALA A 242 17.04 -4.62 5.89
CA ALA A 242 18.15 -4.70 6.82
C ALA A 242 17.75 -5.28 8.19
N MET A 243 16.56 -4.97 8.72
CA MET A 243 16.04 -5.54 9.96
C MET A 243 15.76 -7.05 9.81
N LEU A 244 15.07 -7.47 8.75
CA LEU A 244 14.83 -8.88 8.41
C LEU A 244 16.14 -9.65 8.24
N GLY A 245 17.15 -9.04 7.58
CA GLY A 245 18.49 -9.61 7.44
C GLY A 245 19.22 -9.81 8.78
N LYS A 246 19.23 -8.78 9.64
CA LYS A 246 19.79 -8.87 11.01
C LYS A 246 19.08 -9.91 11.86
N VAL A 247 17.75 -9.95 11.75
CA VAL A 247 16.93 -10.94 12.44
C VAL A 247 17.30 -12.34 11.92
N ALA A 248 17.43 -12.56 10.61
CA ALA A 248 17.82 -13.85 10.04
C ALA A 248 19.19 -14.33 10.53
N THR A 249 20.23 -13.49 10.50
CA THR A 249 21.60 -13.87 10.91
C THR A 249 21.71 -14.22 12.39
N ALA A 250 20.93 -13.59 13.27
CA ALA A 250 20.93 -13.86 14.71
C ALA A 250 20.30 -15.21 15.13
N LYS A 251 20.26 -16.25 14.27
CA LYS A 251 19.97 -17.65 14.63
C LYS A 251 21.10 -18.62 14.25
N ASN A 252 22.15 -18.13 13.59
CA ASN A 252 23.33 -18.91 13.17
C ASN A 252 24.51 -18.62 14.09
#